data_AF-A0A6S7GA79-F1
#
_entry.id   AF-A0A6S7GA79-F1
#
_cell.length_a   1.000
_cell.length_b   1.000
_cell.length_c   1.000
_cell.angle_alpha   90.00
_cell.angle_beta   90.00
_cell.angle_gamma   90.00
#
_symmetry.space_group_name_H-M   'P 1'
#
loop_
_entity.id
_entity.type
_entity.pdbx_description
1 polymer ?
#
loop_
_entity_poly.entity_id
_entity_poly.type
_entity_poly.pdbx_seq_one_letter_code
_entity_poly.pdbx_strand_id
1 'polypeptide(L)'
;MAQVAKTMHKDSCMCSKSELDLFYVPPTQVIMEKGFWEDVDPITSIYSSDTIEFLCAINSGVYSNLASSFLYVKAKITTAAGRNVGADIQVGPSNLWMHALFSQVEVFLNNKLVTPSSTAYHYRAYIETILNFSKDAKDSHLTSALLYKDKAGKMDVVNPLAQMPTSTWD
;
A
#
# COMPACT_ATOMS: atom_id res chain seq x y z
N MET A 1 8.95 34.42 -53.13
CA MET A 1 8.88 35.37 -51.99
C MET A 1 7.79 34.86 -51.04
N ALA A 2 8.16 34.00 -50.09
CA ALA A 2 7.19 33.34 -49.21
C ALA A 2 6.77 34.29 -48.09
N GLN A 3 5.46 34.50 -47.98
CA GLN A 3 4.81 35.37 -47.03
C GLN A 3 4.41 34.55 -45.80
N VAL A 4 5.06 34.76 -44.66
CA VAL A 4 4.61 34.22 -43.37
C VAL A 4 4.83 35.28 -42.29
N ALA A 5 3.81 36.09 -42.03
CA ALA A 5 3.69 36.86 -40.81
C ALA A 5 2.23 36.79 -40.36
N LYS A 6 1.97 35.86 -39.45
CA LYS A 6 0.67 35.68 -38.79
C LYS A 6 0.46 36.86 -37.82
N THR A 7 -0.72 37.46 -37.88
CA THR A 7 -1.17 38.63 -37.10
C THR A 7 -0.90 38.48 -35.60
N MET A 8 0.01 39.30 -35.05
CA MET A 8 0.21 39.45 -33.61
C MET A 8 -0.78 40.48 -33.04
N HIS A 9 -1.33 40.20 -31.87
CA HIS A 9 -2.25 41.12 -31.18
C HIS A 9 -1.47 42.35 -30.69
N LYS A 10 -2.02 43.57 -30.83
CA LYS A 10 -1.28 44.82 -30.54
C LYS A 10 -0.83 44.92 -29.08
N ASP A 11 -1.57 44.30 -28.17
CA ASP A 11 -1.25 44.27 -26.73
C ASP A 11 -0.42 43.04 -26.33
N SER A 12 -0.01 42.19 -27.28
CA SER A 12 0.83 41.03 -26.96
C SER A 12 2.27 41.47 -26.70
N CYS A 13 2.79 41.12 -25.52
CA CYS A 13 4.19 41.33 -25.20
C CYS A 13 5.08 40.32 -25.95
N MET A 14 6.33 40.70 -26.20
CA MET A 14 7.33 39.78 -26.71
C MET A 14 7.55 38.66 -25.69
N CYS A 15 7.40 37.41 -26.12
CA CYS A 15 7.54 36.22 -25.28
C CYS A 15 8.58 35.30 -25.92
N SER A 16 9.63 34.94 -25.18
CA SER A 16 10.52 33.84 -25.51
C SER A 16 9.94 32.53 -24.97
N LYS A 17 10.26 31.42 -25.63
CA LYS A 17 10.00 30.07 -25.12
C LYS A 17 10.53 29.96 -23.69
N SER A 18 9.69 29.60 -22.73
CA SER A 18 10.09 29.49 -21.32
C SER A 18 11.19 28.43 -21.12
N GLU A 19 11.32 27.48 -22.05
CA GLU A 19 12.37 26.46 -22.08
C GLU A 19 13.75 27.01 -22.47
N LEU A 20 13.83 28.23 -23.03
CA LEU A 20 15.09 28.90 -23.40
C LEU A 20 15.58 29.90 -22.34
N ASP A 21 14.81 30.11 -21.26
CA ASP A 21 15.18 31.02 -20.18
C ASP A 21 16.00 30.29 -19.10
N LEU A 22 17.29 30.08 -19.39
CA LEU A 22 18.22 29.32 -18.54
C LEU A 22 18.48 29.93 -17.15
N PHE A 23 18.13 31.21 -16.96
CA PHE A 23 18.32 31.93 -15.69
C PHE A 23 17.01 32.21 -14.97
N TYR A 24 15.90 31.72 -15.52
CA TYR A 24 14.60 31.76 -14.85
C TYR A 24 14.63 30.87 -13.62
N VAL A 25 14.48 31.49 -12.45
CA VAL A 25 14.20 30.75 -11.22
C VAL A 25 12.72 30.41 -11.24
N PRO A 26 12.35 29.12 -11.34
CA PRO A 26 10.95 28.74 -11.37
C PRO A 26 10.24 29.18 -10.08
N PRO A 27 8.98 29.63 -10.15
CA PRO A 27 8.22 30.00 -8.97
C PRO A 27 8.09 28.77 -8.07
N THR A 28 8.34 28.97 -6.78
CA THR A 28 8.16 27.90 -5.78
C THR A 28 6.68 27.80 -5.44
N GLN A 29 6.11 26.60 -5.54
CA GLN A 29 4.72 26.37 -5.17
C GLN A 29 4.56 26.50 -3.65
N VAL A 30 3.93 27.58 -3.19
CA VAL A 30 3.69 27.87 -1.76
C VAL A 30 2.30 27.45 -1.26
N ILE A 31 1.46 26.87 -2.14
CA ILE A 31 0.04 26.58 -1.84
C ILE A 31 -0.11 25.45 -0.80
N MET A 32 0.84 24.52 -0.74
CA MET A 32 0.82 23.45 0.27
C MET A 32 1.56 23.89 1.52
N GLU A 33 0.82 24.37 2.51
CA GLU A 33 1.39 24.90 3.76
C GLU A 33 1.69 23.81 4.81
N LYS A 34 0.89 22.74 4.85
CA LYS A 34 0.97 21.69 5.88
C LYS A 34 0.38 20.36 5.40
N GLY A 35 0.98 19.25 5.86
CA GLY A 35 0.39 17.91 5.80
C GLY A 35 -0.07 17.44 7.18
N PHE A 36 -1.11 16.62 7.23
CA PHE A 36 -1.59 15.96 8.44
C PHE A 36 -2.10 14.55 8.11
N TRP A 37 -2.20 13.71 9.14
CA TRP A 37 -2.82 12.39 9.05
C TRP A 37 -4.29 12.50 9.47
N GLU A 38 -5.16 11.83 8.74
CA GLU A 38 -6.59 11.73 9.01
C GLU A 38 -6.96 10.26 9.15
N ASP A 39 -7.60 9.93 10.27
CA ASP A 39 -8.13 8.59 10.49
C ASP A 39 -9.52 8.50 9.85
N VAL A 40 -9.72 7.52 8.98
CA VAL A 40 -10.99 7.26 8.30
C VAL A 40 -11.54 5.94 8.78
N ASP A 41 -12.68 6.00 9.47
CA ASP A 41 -13.40 4.80 9.92
C ASP A 41 -14.19 4.16 8.77
N PRO A 42 -14.40 2.83 8.81
CA PRO A 42 -15.23 2.16 7.80
C PRO A 42 -16.69 2.59 7.93
N ILE A 43 -17.36 2.72 6.78
CA ILE A 43 -18.80 3.03 6.74
C ILE A 43 -19.68 1.78 6.87
N THR A 44 -19.10 0.60 6.59
CA THR A 44 -19.78 -0.69 6.76
C THR A 44 -19.48 -1.31 8.11
N SER A 45 -20.43 -2.09 8.63
CA SER A 45 -20.25 -2.89 9.85
C SER A 45 -19.29 -4.05 9.58
N ILE A 46 -18.22 -4.12 10.38
CA ILE A 46 -17.23 -5.20 10.32
C ILE A 46 -17.74 -6.57 10.81
N TYR A 47 -18.90 -6.61 11.48
CA TYR A 47 -19.45 -7.85 12.06
C TYR A 47 -20.47 -8.54 11.16
N SER A 48 -21.10 -7.80 10.27
CA SER A 48 -22.28 -8.24 9.52
C SER A 48 -22.17 -7.99 8.01
N SER A 49 -21.02 -7.49 7.55
CA SER A 49 -20.73 -7.23 6.15
C SER A 49 -19.53 -8.07 5.72
N ASP A 50 -19.63 -8.65 4.52
CA ASP A 50 -18.51 -9.34 3.87
C ASP A 50 -17.48 -8.34 3.32
N THR A 51 -17.87 -7.08 3.13
CA THR A 51 -17.03 -6.01 2.57
C THR A 51 -16.83 -4.89 3.58
N ILE A 52 -15.57 -4.46 3.73
CA ILE A 52 -15.18 -3.29 4.50
C ILE A 52 -15.00 -2.12 3.53
N GLU A 53 -15.83 -1.09 3.65
CA GLU A 53 -15.80 0.08 2.77
C GLU A 53 -15.35 1.32 3.54
N PHE A 54 -14.45 2.10 2.93
CA PHE A 54 -13.98 3.37 3.43
C PHE A 54 -14.34 4.47 2.44
N LEU A 55 -14.98 5.53 2.94
CA LEU A 55 -15.29 6.72 2.14
C LEU A 55 -14.30 7.83 2.48
N CYS A 56 -13.23 7.94 1.69
CA CYS A 56 -12.28 9.04 1.80
C CYS A 56 -12.81 10.27 1.04
N ALA A 57 -13.62 11.10 1.71
CA ALA A 57 -14.15 12.31 1.11
C ALA A 57 -13.07 13.38 0.91
N ILE A 58 -13.08 14.07 -0.23
CA ILE A 58 -12.15 15.17 -0.50
C ILE A 58 -12.73 16.46 0.08
N ASN A 59 -12.01 17.04 1.04
CA ASN A 59 -12.29 18.39 1.52
C ASN A 59 -11.66 19.44 0.57
N SER A 60 -12.36 20.54 0.31
CA SER A 60 -11.84 21.60 -0.57
C SER A 60 -10.52 22.16 -0.02
N GLY A 61 -9.48 22.18 -0.85
CA GLY A 61 -8.16 22.71 -0.47
C GLY A 61 -7.22 21.71 0.20
N VAL A 62 -7.63 20.44 0.36
CA VAL A 62 -6.77 19.36 0.87
C VAL A 62 -6.56 18.31 -0.22
N TYR A 63 -5.33 17.84 -0.37
CA TYR A 63 -4.97 16.76 -1.29
C TYR A 63 -4.63 15.50 -0.52
N SER A 64 -5.23 14.38 -0.90
CA SER A 64 -4.93 13.06 -0.33
C SER A 64 -3.70 12.46 -0.99
N ASN A 65 -2.73 12.04 -0.16
CA ASN A 65 -1.58 11.29 -0.64
C ASN A 65 -1.81 9.78 -0.49
N LEU A 66 -2.19 9.12 -1.58
CA LEU A 66 -2.45 7.67 -1.59
C LEU A 66 -1.19 6.82 -1.36
N ALA A 67 0.01 7.34 -1.65
CA ALA A 67 1.26 6.61 -1.38
C ALA A 67 1.56 6.54 0.13
N SER A 68 1.00 7.48 0.89
CA SER A 68 1.07 7.56 2.34
C SER A 68 -0.32 7.32 2.92
N SER A 69 -0.93 6.19 2.56
CA SER A 69 -2.21 5.74 3.12
C SER A 69 -2.03 4.32 3.65
N PHE A 70 -2.50 4.07 4.88
CA PHE A 70 -2.32 2.79 5.55
C PHE A 70 -3.65 2.26 6.06
N LEU A 71 -3.83 0.95 5.95
CA LEU A 71 -4.92 0.26 6.62
C LEU A 71 -4.47 -0.14 8.03
N TYR A 72 -5.18 0.34 9.04
CA TYR A 72 -4.94 -0.01 10.43
C TYR A 72 -5.86 -1.15 10.88
N VAL A 73 -5.27 -2.26 11.33
CA VAL A 73 -6.02 -3.44 11.78
C VAL A 73 -5.66 -3.77 13.23
N LYS A 74 -6.68 -3.90 14.07
CA LYS A 74 -6.55 -4.37 15.45
C LYS A 74 -7.19 -5.76 15.57
N ALA A 75 -6.37 -6.78 15.79
CA ALA A 75 -6.83 -8.17 15.88
C ALA A 75 -6.35 -8.85 17.17
N LYS A 76 -7.06 -9.92 17.56
CA LYS A 76 -6.70 -10.81 18.67
C LYS A 76 -6.84 -12.25 18.22
N ILE A 77 -5.80 -13.05 18.43
CA ILE A 77 -5.86 -14.50 18.18
C ILE A 77 -6.56 -15.17 19.37
N THR A 78 -7.58 -15.98 19.08
CA THR A 78 -8.36 -16.72 20.06
C THR A 78 -8.48 -18.18 19.63
N THR A 79 -8.83 -19.04 20.58
CA THR A 79 -9.28 -20.41 20.27
C THR A 79 -10.64 -20.37 19.56
N ALA A 80 -11.06 -21.47 18.92
CA ALA A 80 -12.38 -21.57 18.28
C ALA A 80 -13.57 -21.24 19.22
N ALA A 81 -13.38 -21.39 20.53
CA ALA A 81 -14.36 -21.03 21.55
C ALA A 81 -14.28 -19.55 22.00
N GLY A 82 -13.50 -18.70 21.33
CA GLY A 82 -13.31 -17.28 21.66
C GLY A 82 -12.42 -17.03 22.88
N ARG A 83 -11.84 -18.07 23.48
CA ARG A 83 -10.98 -17.95 24.67
C ARG A 83 -9.55 -17.57 24.29
N ASN A 84 -8.81 -17.01 25.25
CA ASN A 84 -7.38 -16.76 25.12
C ASN A 84 -6.63 -18.06 24.79
N VAL A 85 -5.61 -17.95 23.96
CA VAL A 85 -4.70 -19.06 23.66
C VAL A 85 -3.82 -19.34 24.88
N GLY A 86 -3.59 -20.62 25.21
CA GLY A 86 -2.72 -21.02 26.33
C GLY A 86 -1.26 -20.67 26.05
N ALA A 87 -0.50 -20.39 27.11
CA ALA A 87 0.89 -19.91 27.00
C ALA A 87 1.83 -20.89 26.28
N ASP A 88 1.56 -22.20 26.35
CA ASP A 88 2.41 -23.24 25.76
C ASP A 88 2.06 -23.55 24.30
N ILE A 89 0.99 -22.94 23.76
CA ILE A 89 0.54 -23.20 22.39
C ILE A 89 1.15 -22.17 21.46
N GLN A 90 2.03 -22.62 20.57
CA GLN A 90 2.54 -21.80 19.49
C GLN A 90 1.45 -21.65 18.42
N VAL A 91 1.03 -20.41 18.18
CA VAL A 91 0.12 -20.02 17.09
C VAL A 91 0.66 -18.75 16.42
N GLY A 92 0.38 -18.62 15.13
CA GLY A 92 0.74 -17.45 14.34
C GLY A 92 -0.25 -17.25 13.21
N PRO A 93 -0.37 -16.02 12.68
CA PRO A 93 -1.16 -15.78 11.49
C PRO A 93 -0.50 -16.42 10.25
N SER A 94 -1.27 -16.50 9.16
CA SER A 94 -0.70 -16.84 7.84
C SER A 94 0.40 -15.86 7.45
N ASN A 95 1.38 -16.36 6.71
CA ASN A 95 2.49 -15.58 6.17
C ASN A 95 1.95 -14.39 5.34
N LEU A 96 2.63 -13.24 5.41
CA LEU A 96 2.18 -12.00 4.76
C LEU A 96 0.73 -11.63 5.18
N TRP A 97 0.47 -11.70 6.48
CA TRP A 97 -0.86 -11.72 7.09
C TRP A 97 -1.83 -10.66 6.58
N MET A 98 -1.39 -9.40 6.49
CA MET A 98 -2.25 -8.28 6.06
C MET A 98 -2.83 -8.48 4.66
N HIS A 99 -2.05 -9.05 3.74
CA HIS A 99 -2.53 -9.37 2.39
C HIS A 99 -3.37 -10.65 2.35
N ALA A 100 -3.13 -11.58 3.28
CA ALA A 100 -3.89 -12.82 3.41
C ALA A 100 -5.31 -12.61 3.97
N LEU A 101 -5.57 -11.48 4.64
CA LEU A 101 -6.89 -11.16 5.19
C LEU A 101 -7.97 -10.89 4.11
N PHE A 102 -7.57 -10.41 2.94
CA PHE A 102 -8.50 -9.90 1.93
C PHE A 102 -8.43 -10.72 0.64
N SER A 103 -9.59 -11.22 0.18
CA SER A 103 -9.69 -11.89 -1.12
C SER A 103 -9.65 -10.89 -2.28
N GLN A 104 -10.11 -9.66 -2.06
CA GLN A 104 -10.28 -8.62 -3.06
C GLN A 104 -10.10 -7.24 -2.44
N VAL A 105 -9.42 -6.34 -3.16
CA VAL A 105 -9.22 -4.94 -2.76
C VAL A 105 -9.54 -4.07 -3.96
N GLU A 106 -10.50 -3.16 -3.79
CA GLU A 106 -10.97 -2.27 -4.85
C GLU A 106 -10.80 -0.80 -4.48
N VAL A 107 -10.35 -0.02 -5.46
CA VAL A 107 -10.27 1.44 -5.32
C VAL A 107 -11.15 2.08 -6.39
N PHE A 108 -12.03 2.95 -5.95
CA PHE A 108 -12.92 3.74 -6.79
C PHE A 108 -12.47 5.21 -6.77
N LEU A 109 -12.30 5.81 -7.94
CA LEU A 109 -12.10 7.25 -8.09
C LEU A 109 -13.33 7.83 -8.78
N ASN A 110 -14.06 8.73 -8.10
CA ASN A 110 -15.33 9.29 -8.59
C ASN A 110 -16.29 8.21 -9.10
N ASN A 111 -16.54 7.18 -8.27
CA ASN A 111 -17.38 6.02 -8.59
C ASN A 111 -16.92 5.17 -9.79
N LYS A 112 -15.72 5.43 -10.32
CA LYS A 112 -15.11 4.60 -11.36
C LYS A 112 -14.07 3.69 -10.73
N LEU A 113 -14.25 2.39 -10.91
CA LEU A 113 -13.27 1.38 -10.50
C LEU A 113 -11.95 1.60 -11.27
N VAL A 114 -10.83 1.71 -10.55
CA VAL A 114 -9.50 1.87 -11.14
C VAL A 114 -8.57 0.68 -10.92
N THR A 115 -9.00 -0.28 -10.10
CA THR A 115 -8.29 -1.54 -9.84
C THR A 115 -8.98 -2.71 -10.52
N PRO A 116 -8.26 -3.79 -10.88
CA PRO A 116 -8.90 -5.01 -11.37
C PRO A 116 -9.78 -5.63 -10.27
N SER A 117 -11.04 -5.94 -10.60
CA SER A 117 -11.93 -6.70 -9.72
C SER A 117 -11.57 -8.18 -9.83
N SER A 118 -10.81 -8.69 -8.84
CA SER A 118 -10.38 -10.10 -8.80
C SER A 118 -10.34 -10.61 -7.37
N THR A 119 -10.86 -11.82 -7.18
CA THR A 119 -10.87 -12.55 -5.90
C THR A 119 -9.54 -13.23 -5.57
N ALA A 120 -8.52 -13.08 -6.44
CA ALA A 120 -7.20 -13.68 -6.28
C ALA A 120 -6.16 -12.66 -5.77
N TYR A 121 -6.58 -11.56 -5.13
CA TYR A 121 -5.69 -10.50 -4.66
C TYR A 121 -4.57 -11.03 -3.77
N HIS A 122 -4.91 -11.84 -2.76
CA HIS A 122 -3.97 -12.43 -1.81
C HIS A 122 -2.87 -13.25 -2.51
N TYR A 123 -3.22 -14.08 -3.51
CA TYR A 123 -2.23 -14.82 -4.30
C TYR A 123 -1.32 -13.89 -5.11
N ARG A 124 -1.93 -12.91 -5.78
CA ARG A 124 -1.19 -11.93 -6.59
C ARG A 124 -0.20 -11.15 -5.71
N ALA A 125 -0.65 -10.62 -4.58
CA ALA A 125 0.19 -9.86 -3.64
C ALA A 125 1.34 -10.72 -3.11
N TYR A 126 1.08 -11.98 -2.77
CA TYR A 126 2.12 -12.91 -2.31
C TYR A 126 3.17 -13.17 -3.40
N ILE A 127 2.74 -13.48 -4.62
CA ILE A 127 3.64 -13.73 -5.76
C ILE A 127 4.45 -12.48 -6.11
N GLU A 128 3.81 -11.32 -6.21
CA GLU A 128 4.48 -10.04 -6.47
C GLU A 128 5.53 -9.73 -5.38
N THR A 129 5.19 -9.95 -4.11
CA THR A 129 6.13 -9.73 -3.00
C THR A 129 7.34 -10.68 -3.08
N ILE A 130 7.12 -11.94 -3.46
CA ILE A 130 8.21 -12.90 -3.62
C ILE A 130 9.07 -12.61 -4.85
N LEU A 131 8.49 -12.15 -5.96
CA LEU A 131 9.25 -11.95 -7.20
C LEU A 131 9.94 -10.58 -7.26
N ASN A 132 9.34 -9.53 -6.71
CA ASN A 132 9.84 -8.16 -6.88
C ASN A 132 10.90 -7.75 -5.84
N PHE A 133 10.95 -8.42 -4.68
CA PHE A 133 11.88 -8.05 -3.62
C PHE A 133 13.11 -8.96 -3.56
N SER A 134 14.27 -8.35 -3.32
CA SER A 134 15.52 -9.06 -3.08
C SER A 134 15.48 -9.86 -1.78
N LYS A 135 16.45 -10.77 -1.60
CA LYS A 135 16.59 -11.52 -0.34
C LYS A 135 16.76 -10.58 0.85
N ASP A 136 17.58 -9.54 0.71
CA ASP A 136 17.87 -8.59 1.79
C ASP A 136 16.63 -7.79 2.20
N ALA A 137 15.76 -7.44 1.24
CA ALA A 137 14.48 -6.80 1.52
C ALA A 137 13.54 -7.73 2.32
N LYS A 138 13.50 -9.02 1.95
CA LYS A 138 12.69 -10.05 2.63
C LYS A 138 13.14 -10.29 4.06
N ASP A 139 14.45 -10.30 4.28
CA ASP A 139 15.04 -10.53 5.60
C ASP A 139 15.07 -9.25 6.47
N SER A 140 14.78 -8.07 5.89
CA SER A 140 14.74 -6.78 6.59
C SER A 140 13.30 -6.29 6.79
N HIS A 141 12.88 -5.25 6.07
CA HIS A 141 11.63 -4.55 6.31
C HIS A 141 10.38 -5.39 6.05
N LEU A 142 10.42 -6.40 5.17
CA LEU A 142 9.25 -7.25 4.92
C LEU A 142 8.93 -8.18 6.10
N THR A 143 9.86 -8.39 7.04
CA THR A 143 9.54 -9.04 8.32
C THR A 143 8.50 -8.27 9.13
N SER A 144 8.41 -6.93 8.95
CA SER A 144 7.35 -6.11 9.57
C SER A 144 5.95 -6.41 9.00
N ALA A 145 5.88 -6.89 7.76
CA ALA A 145 4.66 -7.39 7.12
C ALA A 145 4.40 -8.88 7.44
N LEU A 146 5.14 -9.45 8.40
CA LEU A 146 5.13 -10.86 8.77
C LEU A 146 5.46 -11.80 7.60
N LEU A 147 6.33 -11.35 6.69
CA LEU A 147 6.88 -12.20 5.65
C LEU A 147 8.10 -12.96 6.19
N TYR A 148 7.98 -14.28 6.29
CA TYR A 148 9.09 -15.18 6.59
C TYR A 148 9.20 -16.24 5.50
N LYS A 149 10.41 -16.54 5.05
CA LYS A 149 10.60 -17.53 4.00
C LYS A 149 10.44 -18.94 4.57
N ASP A 150 9.41 -19.63 4.11
CA ASP A 150 9.19 -21.03 4.46
C ASP A 150 10.23 -21.97 3.84
N LYS A 151 10.44 -23.12 4.47
CA LYS A 151 11.28 -24.19 3.93
C LYS A 151 10.43 -25.12 3.07
N ALA A 152 11.01 -25.60 1.97
CA ALA A 152 10.32 -26.56 1.10
C ALA A 152 9.81 -27.77 1.89
N GLY A 153 8.53 -28.08 1.75
CA GLY A 153 7.86 -29.17 2.47
C GLY A 153 7.56 -28.89 3.96
N LYS A 154 7.77 -27.65 4.44
CA LYS A 154 7.54 -27.25 5.85
C LYS A 154 6.82 -25.90 5.92
N MET A 155 5.69 -25.77 5.22
CA MET A 155 4.88 -24.55 5.18
C MET A 155 4.02 -24.36 6.43
N ASP A 156 3.80 -25.42 7.20
CA ASP A 156 2.94 -25.41 8.41
C ASP A 156 3.71 -25.13 9.71
N VAL A 157 4.96 -24.67 9.60
CA VAL A 157 5.79 -24.37 10.78
C VAL A 157 5.36 -23.03 11.37
N VAL A 158 4.81 -23.09 12.58
CA VAL A 158 4.26 -21.91 13.25
C VAL A 158 5.32 -20.91 13.70
N ASN A 159 6.50 -21.40 14.12
CA ASN A 159 7.59 -20.54 14.56
C ASN A 159 8.68 -20.43 13.48
N PRO A 160 8.74 -19.32 12.72
CA PRO A 160 9.74 -19.14 11.66
C PRO A 160 11.17 -18.95 12.19
N LEU A 161 11.32 -18.60 13.48
CA LEU A 161 12.60 -18.35 14.14
C LEU A 161 13.10 -19.53 14.98
N ALA A 162 12.33 -20.62 15.07
CA ALA A 162 12.75 -21.80 15.79
C ALA A 162 14.04 -22.34 15.16
N GLN A 163 15.16 -22.21 15.90
CA GLN A 163 16.41 -22.83 15.53
C GLN A 163 16.19 -24.35 15.54
N MET A 164 16.47 -25.00 14.41
CA MET A 164 16.50 -26.45 14.41
C MET A 164 17.65 -26.89 15.32
N PRO A 165 17.49 -27.97 16.10
CA PRO A 165 18.64 -28.58 16.73
C PRO A 165 19.65 -28.88 15.61
N THR A 166 20.79 -28.23 15.65
CA THR A 166 21.94 -28.60 14.83
C THR A 166 22.18 -30.07 15.09
N SER A 167 22.05 -30.93 14.08
CA SER A 167 22.44 -32.33 14.23
C SER A 167 23.92 -32.34 14.57
N THR A 168 24.23 -32.55 15.84
CA THR A 168 25.58 -32.87 16.30
C THR A 168 25.90 -34.24 15.74
N TRP A 169 26.74 -34.27 14.71
CA TRP A 169 27.39 -35.51 14.27
C TRP A 169 28.59 -35.78 15.19
N ASP A 170 28.32 -35.91 16.49
CA ASP A 170 29.28 -36.38 17.50
C ASP A 170 28.79 -37.73 18.06
#